data_AF-A0A8J4WIZ8-F1
#
_entry.id   AF-A0A8J4WIZ8-F1
#
_cell.length_a   1.000
_cell.length_b   1.000
_cell.length_c   1.000
_cell.angle_alpha   90.00
_cell.angle_beta   90.00
_cell.angle_gamma   90.00
#
_symmetry.space_group_name_H-M   'P 1'
#
loop_
_entity.id
_entity.type
_entity.pdbx_description
1 polymer ?
#
loop_
_entity_poly.entity_id
_entity_poly.type
_entity_poly.pdbx_seq_one_letter_code
_entity_poly.pdbx_strand_id
1 'polypeptide(L)'
;MVDTLLNNEAISVHNKLRELHGCPPLVYDSSLARSAQLWAEQLARTKCMRHSEQETYGENLAYKGSLNKATLSGEEATRMWYDQRIMHDFNGEFTYETGYFTQLIWKDTKIVGFGRSSSADGQAVYVVAHYAPKGNVKNKFALNVPNTSRSSAIIFEQPRGRISQTLDRPLSLSKKDLKEKEKNEKKERERIEKERKETEKRLKKEQKEREKMEKKERRKSGKF
;
A
#
# COMPACT_ATOMS: atom_id res chain seq x y z
N MET A 1 11.72 -10.85 -14.23
CA MET A 1 11.83 -9.78 -15.26
C MET A 1 11.32 -8.49 -14.63
N VAL A 2 11.93 -7.34 -14.92
CA VAL A 2 11.49 -6.05 -14.37
C VAL A 2 10.17 -5.62 -15.01
N ASP A 3 9.20 -5.24 -14.19
CA ASP A 3 7.89 -4.78 -14.64
C ASP A 3 7.95 -3.30 -15.09
N THR A 4 7.83 -3.08 -16.40
CA THR A 4 7.94 -1.72 -16.98
C THR A 4 6.73 -0.85 -16.63
N LEU A 5 5.53 -1.42 -16.56
CA LEU A 5 4.32 -0.68 -16.21
C LEU A 5 4.39 -0.18 -14.77
N LEU A 6 4.80 -1.06 -13.85
CA LEU A 6 5.04 -0.69 -12.45
C LEU A 6 6.00 0.51 -12.34
N ASN A 7 7.14 0.45 -13.03
CA ASN A 7 8.16 1.49 -12.95
C ASN A 7 7.65 2.82 -13.52
N ASN A 8 6.93 2.80 -14.64
CA ASN A 8 6.34 4.00 -15.26
C ASN A 8 5.30 4.66 -14.35
N GLU A 9 4.39 3.87 -13.76
CA GLU A 9 3.38 4.37 -12.83
C GLU A 9 4.02 4.95 -11.56
N ALA A 10 4.91 4.18 -10.93
CA ALA A 10 5.53 4.57 -9.67
C ALA A 10 6.36 5.84 -9.83
N ILE A 11 7.26 5.92 -10.81
CA ILE A 11 8.12 7.10 -10.97
C ILE A 11 7.33 8.36 -11.34
N SER A 12 6.27 8.21 -12.14
CA SER A 12 5.36 9.31 -12.48
C SER A 12 4.70 9.89 -11.24
N VAL A 13 4.17 9.04 -10.35
CA VAL A 13 3.54 9.48 -9.09
C VAL A 13 4.57 10.02 -8.10
N HIS A 14 5.75 9.40 -7.99
CA HIS A 14 6.84 9.91 -7.15
C HIS A 14 7.20 11.34 -7.54
N ASN A 15 7.38 11.61 -8.83
CA ASN A 15 7.81 12.92 -9.30
C ASN A 15 6.74 14.00 -9.11
N LYS A 16 5.46 13.67 -9.30
CA LYS A 16 4.35 14.58 -8.95
C LYS A 16 4.33 14.92 -7.47
N LEU A 17 4.55 13.95 -6.59
CA LEU A 17 4.57 14.17 -5.15
C LEU A 17 5.80 14.95 -4.70
N ARG A 18 6.97 14.65 -5.27
CA ARG A 18 8.22 15.39 -5.01
C ARG A 18 8.12 16.86 -5.43
N GLU A 19 7.42 17.14 -6.52
CA GLU A 19 7.14 18.52 -6.96
C GLU A 19 6.37 19.33 -5.92
N LEU A 20 5.40 18.72 -5.21
CA LEU A 20 4.64 19.38 -4.12
C LEU A 20 5.56 19.88 -2.99
N HIS A 21 6.70 19.23 -2.82
CA HIS A 21 7.72 19.53 -1.82
C HIS A 21 8.89 20.33 -2.40
N GLY A 22 8.86 20.71 -3.68
CA GLY A 22 9.97 21.40 -4.34
C GLY A 22 11.22 20.54 -4.51
N CYS A 23 11.07 19.21 -4.49
CA CYS A 23 12.17 18.27 -4.68
C CYS A 23 12.37 17.98 -6.18
N PRO A 24 13.62 17.91 -6.68
CA PRO A 24 13.89 17.55 -8.07
C PRO A 24 13.30 16.18 -8.44
N PRO A 25 12.87 15.97 -9.69
CA PRO A 25 12.35 14.67 -10.13
C PRO A 25 13.44 13.60 -10.05
N LEU A 26 13.03 12.38 -9.70
CA LEU A 26 13.84 11.18 -9.79
C LEU A 26 13.93 10.70 -11.23
N VAL A 27 15.06 10.06 -11.56
CA VAL A 27 15.30 9.39 -12.83
C VAL A 27 15.25 7.88 -12.61
N TYR A 28 14.65 7.16 -13.55
CA TYR A 28 14.60 5.70 -13.52
C TYR A 28 16.01 5.13 -13.70
N ASP A 29 16.38 4.18 -12.84
CA ASP A 29 17.60 3.39 -12.99
C ASP A 29 17.30 1.89 -13.12
N SER A 30 17.78 1.31 -14.20
CA SER A 30 17.51 -0.09 -14.53
C SER A 30 18.24 -1.08 -13.62
N SER A 31 19.37 -0.69 -13.02
CA SER A 31 20.12 -1.54 -12.09
C SER A 31 19.41 -1.60 -10.75
N LEU A 32 18.94 -0.47 -10.23
CA LEU A 32 18.10 -0.41 -9.04
C LEU A 32 16.78 -1.14 -9.24
N ALA A 33 16.16 -1.05 -10.42
CA ALA A 33 14.92 -1.77 -10.69
C ALA A 33 15.12 -3.29 -10.70
N ARG A 34 16.25 -3.77 -11.25
CA ARG A 34 16.63 -5.18 -11.19
C ARG A 34 16.89 -5.63 -9.75
N SER A 35 17.60 -4.82 -8.97
CA SER A 35 17.85 -5.07 -7.55
C SER A 35 16.55 -5.16 -6.75
N ALA A 36 15.66 -4.18 -6.91
CA ALA A 36 14.35 -4.14 -6.27
C ALA A 36 13.48 -5.34 -6.68
N GLN A 37 13.55 -5.77 -7.95
CA GLN A 37 12.83 -6.94 -8.44
C GLN A 37 13.30 -8.24 -7.76
N LEU A 38 14.62 -8.45 -7.65
CA LEU A 38 15.18 -9.60 -6.94
C LEU A 38 14.76 -9.61 -5.48
N TRP A 39 14.72 -8.44 -4.82
CA TRP A 39 14.26 -8.36 -3.44
C TRP A 39 12.77 -8.64 -3.33
N ALA A 40 11.92 -8.11 -4.22
CA ALA A 40 10.49 -8.39 -4.23
C ALA A 40 10.22 -9.90 -4.38
N GLU A 41 10.96 -10.58 -5.25
CA GLU A 41 10.91 -12.05 -5.42
C GLU A 41 11.29 -12.78 -4.13
N GLN A 42 12.32 -12.31 -3.43
CA GLN A 42 12.75 -12.85 -2.13
C GLN A 42 11.66 -12.69 -1.05
N LEU A 43 11.02 -11.52 -0.97
CA LEU A 43 9.91 -11.27 -0.04
C LEU A 43 8.72 -12.16 -0.35
N ALA A 44 8.37 -12.31 -1.63
CA ALA A 44 7.27 -13.17 -2.07
C ALA A 44 7.52 -14.65 -1.78
N ARG A 45 8.75 -15.12 -1.96
CA ARG A 45 9.17 -16.50 -1.67
C ARG A 45 9.15 -16.81 -0.18
N THR A 46 9.62 -15.88 0.64
CA THR A 46 9.74 -16.08 2.11
C THR A 46 8.50 -15.65 2.88
N LYS A 47 7.58 -14.91 2.24
CA LYS A 47 6.39 -14.30 2.84
C LYS A 47 6.71 -13.41 4.05
N CYS A 48 7.90 -12.82 4.08
CA CYS A 48 8.40 -12.02 5.20
C CYS A 48 8.68 -10.60 4.73
N MET A 49 7.96 -9.61 5.29
CA MET A 49 8.22 -8.20 5.03
C MET A 49 9.41 -7.72 5.88
N ARG A 50 10.59 -7.72 5.28
CA ARG A 50 11.81 -7.22 5.90
C ARG A 50 12.66 -6.43 4.90
N HIS A 51 13.43 -5.48 5.43
CA HIS A 51 14.39 -4.74 4.63
C HIS A 51 15.53 -5.64 4.13
N SER A 52 16.10 -5.29 2.98
CA SER A 52 17.33 -5.91 2.50
C SER A 52 18.52 -5.50 3.37
N GLU A 53 19.55 -6.34 3.41
CA GLU A 53 20.76 -6.12 4.22
C GLU A 53 21.77 -5.17 3.53
N GLN A 54 21.31 -4.40 2.54
CA GLN A 54 22.15 -3.50 1.75
C GLN A 54 22.09 -2.08 2.29
N GLU A 55 23.26 -1.45 2.45
CA GLU A 55 23.36 -0.10 3.02
C GLU A 55 23.64 1.00 1.99
N THR A 56 23.84 0.65 0.73
CA THR A 56 24.29 1.56 -0.35
C THR A 56 23.14 2.32 -1.00
N TYR A 57 21.90 1.84 -0.87
CA TYR A 57 20.69 2.46 -1.38
C TYR A 57 19.65 2.63 -0.27
N GLY A 58 18.69 3.52 -0.51
CA GLY A 58 17.47 3.60 0.30
C GLY A 58 16.46 2.56 -0.13
N GLU A 59 15.53 2.19 0.74
CA GLU A 59 14.53 1.15 0.42
C GLU A 59 13.16 1.46 1.01
N ASN A 60 12.13 1.36 0.18
CA ASN A 60 10.73 1.32 0.63
C ASN A 60 10.11 -0.02 0.24
N LEU A 61 9.26 -0.54 1.12
CA LEU A 61 8.55 -1.81 0.93
C LEU A 61 7.04 -1.56 1.03
N ALA A 62 6.26 -2.18 0.15
CA ALA A 62 4.81 -2.21 0.21
C ALA A 62 4.29 -3.64 0.05
N TYR A 63 3.19 -3.93 0.74
CA TYR A 63 2.57 -5.24 0.77
C TYR A 63 1.05 -5.10 0.70
N LYS A 64 0.41 -5.98 -0.07
CA LYS A 64 -1.05 -6.11 -0.08
C LYS A 64 -1.42 -7.59 -0.17
N GLY A 65 -2.25 -8.03 0.78
CA GLY A 65 -2.86 -9.36 0.80
C GLY A 65 -4.31 -9.33 0.32
N SER A 66 -4.80 -10.45 -0.20
CA SER A 66 -6.19 -10.65 -0.62
C SER A 66 -6.56 -12.12 -0.45
N LEU A 67 -7.84 -12.41 -0.17
CA LEU A 67 -8.37 -13.78 -0.20
C LEU A 67 -8.40 -14.35 -1.63
N ASN A 68 -8.46 -13.44 -2.62
CA ASN A 68 -8.39 -13.75 -4.04
C ASN A 68 -7.02 -13.28 -4.58
N LYS A 69 -6.90 -13.09 -5.90
CA LYS A 69 -5.69 -12.50 -6.50
C LYS A 69 -5.43 -11.11 -5.94
N ALA A 70 -4.26 -10.92 -5.32
CA ALA A 70 -3.79 -9.62 -4.87
C ALA A 70 -3.15 -8.85 -6.02
N THR A 71 -3.40 -7.54 -6.06
CA THR A 71 -2.80 -6.61 -7.02
C THR A 71 -2.44 -5.31 -6.31
N LEU A 72 -1.30 -4.75 -6.70
CA LEU A 72 -0.80 -3.48 -6.19
C LEU A 72 -0.08 -2.76 -7.32
N SER A 73 -0.64 -1.63 -7.77
CA SER A 73 -0.04 -0.80 -8.82
C SER A 73 1.14 0.01 -8.31
N GLY A 74 1.92 0.59 -9.22
CA GLY A 74 3.01 1.49 -8.85
C GLY A 74 2.49 2.75 -8.14
N GLU A 75 1.33 3.25 -8.59
CA GLU A 75 0.64 4.37 -7.96
C GLU A 75 0.17 4.05 -6.54
N GLU A 76 -0.51 2.92 -6.34
CA GLU A 76 -1.01 2.52 -5.02
C GLU A 76 0.13 2.40 -4.00
N ALA A 77 1.22 1.70 -4.37
CA ALA A 77 2.39 1.54 -3.50
C ALA A 77 3.03 2.90 -3.15
N THR A 78 3.17 3.78 -4.15
CA THR A 78 3.72 5.13 -3.95
C THR A 78 2.87 5.95 -2.97
N ARG A 79 1.54 5.91 -3.11
CA ARG A 79 0.62 6.64 -2.22
C ARG A 79 0.65 6.10 -0.79
N MET A 80 0.75 4.78 -0.62
CA MET A 80 0.92 4.17 0.71
C MET A 80 2.15 4.71 1.43
N TRP A 81 3.28 4.85 0.74
CA TRP A 81 4.49 5.44 1.31
C TRP A 81 4.32 6.93 1.63
N TYR A 82 3.68 7.68 0.73
CA TYR A 82 3.46 9.12 0.89
C TYR A 82 2.44 9.48 1.99
N ASP A 83 1.49 8.60 2.31
CA ASP A 83 0.49 8.84 3.35
C ASP A 83 1.08 8.88 4.77
N GLN A 84 2.28 8.36 4.97
CA GLN A 84 3.02 8.54 6.22
C GLN A 84 3.29 10.01 6.57
N ARG A 85 3.22 10.94 5.59
CA ARG A 85 3.33 12.39 5.83
C ARG A 85 2.38 12.91 6.90
N ILE A 86 1.23 12.26 7.08
CA ILE A 86 0.20 12.66 8.05
C ILE A 86 0.74 12.60 9.48
N MET A 87 1.73 11.74 9.74
CA MET A 87 2.36 11.56 11.04
C MET A 87 3.74 12.23 11.14
N HIS A 88 4.19 12.94 10.10
CA HIS A 88 5.54 13.47 10.03
C HIS A 88 5.66 14.86 10.67
N ASP A 89 6.61 14.99 11.59
CA ASP A 89 7.07 16.28 12.12
C ASP A 89 8.23 16.80 11.27
N PHE A 90 7.99 17.88 10.53
CA PHE A 90 9.00 18.50 9.66
C PHE A 90 10.18 19.16 10.40
N ASN A 91 10.10 19.30 11.73
CA ASN A 91 11.23 19.72 12.55
C ASN A 91 11.96 18.53 13.20
N GLY A 92 11.47 17.32 12.96
CA GLY A 92 12.00 16.08 13.53
C GLY A 92 13.08 15.41 12.68
N GLU A 93 13.60 14.31 13.23
CA GLU A 93 14.53 13.39 12.55
C GLU A 93 13.79 12.10 12.14
N PHE A 94 14.54 11.08 11.76
CA PHE A 94 14.00 9.78 11.37
C PHE A 94 13.06 9.17 12.42
N THR A 95 11.91 8.67 11.95
CA THR A 95 11.04 7.75 12.69
C THR A 95 10.67 6.56 11.79
N TYR A 96 10.42 5.40 12.40
CA TYR A 96 10.02 4.21 11.65
C TYR A 96 8.66 4.38 10.96
N GLU A 97 7.79 5.23 11.52
CA GLU A 97 6.46 5.52 11.02
C GLU A 97 6.46 6.43 9.78
N THR A 98 7.55 7.16 9.54
CA THR A 98 7.65 8.19 8.47
C THR A 98 8.81 7.99 7.51
N GLY A 99 9.60 6.93 7.71
CA GLY A 99 10.78 6.61 6.92
C GLY A 99 10.52 6.45 5.41
N TYR A 100 9.36 5.93 5.01
CA TYR A 100 9.06 5.75 3.59
C TYR A 100 8.67 7.05 2.91
N PHE A 101 7.90 7.92 3.59
CA PHE A 101 7.60 9.26 3.10
C PHE A 101 8.87 10.09 2.94
N THR A 102 9.70 10.13 3.99
CA THR A 102 10.93 10.93 4.01
C THR A 102 11.93 10.49 2.94
N GLN A 103 12.07 9.18 2.71
CA GLN A 103 12.88 8.65 1.60
C GLN A 103 12.32 9.05 0.22
N LEU A 104 10.99 8.96 0.03
CA LEU A 104 10.33 9.29 -1.24
C LEU A 104 10.59 10.75 -1.64
N ILE A 105 10.48 11.68 -0.69
CA ILE A 105 10.70 13.10 -0.93
C ILE A 105 12.13 13.57 -0.65
N TRP A 106 13.08 12.67 -0.40
CA TRP A 106 14.45 13.06 -0.08
C TRP A 106 15.11 13.84 -1.22
N LYS A 107 15.44 15.11 -1.00
CA LYS A 107 15.88 16.05 -2.05
C LYS A 107 17.17 15.62 -2.78
N ASP A 108 18.10 15.02 -2.04
CA ASP A 108 19.38 14.59 -2.59
C ASP A 108 19.31 13.25 -3.33
N THR A 109 18.25 12.46 -3.17
CA THR A 109 18.02 11.24 -3.96
C THR A 109 17.79 11.62 -5.42
N LYS A 110 18.46 10.92 -6.35
CA LYS A 110 18.45 11.25 -7.79
C LYS A 110 17.85 10.16 -8.65
N ILE A 111 18.11 8.90 -8.32
CA ILE A 111 17.68 7.76 -9.12
C ILE A 111 16.86 6.77 -8.29
N VAL A 112 15.97 6.06 -8.96
CA VAL A 112 15.08 5.07 -8.33
C VAL A 112 14.78 3.93 -9.29
N GLY A 113 14.57 2.73 -8.75
CA GLY A 113 14.02 1.60 -9.49
C GLY A 113 13.08 0.77 -8.64
N PHE A 114 12.09 0.16 -9.29
CA PHE A 114 11.00 -0.56 -8.64
C PHE A 114 10.93 -2.01 -9.08
N GLY A 115 10.54 -2.89 -8.15
CA GLY A 115 10.32 -4.30 -8.37
C GLY A 115 9.01 -4.78 -7.75
N ARG A 116 8.37 -5.78 -8.36
CA ARG A 116 7.13 -6.37 -7.86
C ARG A 116 7.14 -7.89 -8.02
N SER A 117 6.68 -8.59 -6.99
CA SER A 117 6.44 -10.03 -7.07
C SER A 117 5.20 -10.43 -6.30
N SER A 118 4.52 -11.46 -6.79
CA SER A 118 3.41 -12.10 -6.09
C SER A 118 3.87 -13.37 -5.40
N SER A 119 3.23 -13.72 -4.29
CA SER A 119 3.38 -15.04 -3.68
C SER A 119 2.92 -16.15 -4.64
N ALA A 120 3.39 -17.38 -4.43
CA ALA A 120 3.07 -18.52 -5.28
C ALA A 120 1.55 -18.81 -5.40
N ASP A 121 0.79 -18.53 -4.34
CA ASP A 121 -0.67 -18.65 -4.30
C ASP A 121 -1.41 -17.43 -4.90
N GLY A 122 -0.68 -16.38 -5.31
CA GLY A 122 -1.22 -15.15 -5.87
C GLY A 122 -1.99 -14.26 -4.88
N GLN A 123 -2.04 -14.63 -3.59
CA GLN A 123 -2.82 -13.95 -2.56
C GLN A 123 -2.08 -12.79 -1.90
N ALA A 124 -0.78 -12.64 -2.17
CA ALA A 124 0.02 -11.52 -1.73
C ALA A 124 0.82 -10.92 -2.87
N VAL A 125 1.01 -9.61 -2.82
CA VAL A 125 1.89 -8.86 -3.71
C VAL A 125 2.81 -7.97 -2.89
N TYR A 126 4.08 -7.96 -3.29
CA TYR A 126 5.18 -7.23 -2.66
C TYR A 126 5.75 -6.27 -3.68
N VAL A 127 5.89 -4.99 -3.30
CA VAL A 127 6.52 -3.95 -4.12
C VAL A 127 7.70 -3.39 -3.36
N VAL A 128 8.82 -3.24 -4.04
CA VAL A 128 10.08 -2.71 -3.49
C VAL A 128 10.50 -1.52 -4.35
N ALA A 129 10.97 -0.45 -3.70
CA ALA A 129 11.67 0.65 -4.35
C ALA A 129 13.08 0.77 -3.79
N HIS A 130 14.09 0.89 -4.65
CA HIS A 130 15.47 1.20 -4.28
C HIS A 130 15.86 2.57 -4.78
N TYR A 131 16.52 3.36 -3.92
CA TYR A 131 16.82 4.77 -4.14
C TYR A 131 18.32 5.06 -4.03
N ALA A 132 18.87 5.90 -4.91
CA ALA A 132 20.25 6.37 -4.74
C ALA A 132 20.43 7.86 -5.09
N PRO A 133 21.27 8.62 -4.35
CA PRO A 133 21.82 8.28 -3.03
C PRO A 133 20.73 7.95 -2.01
N LYS A 134 21.06 7.19 -0.96
CA LYS A 134 20.08 6.84 0.07
C LYS A 134 19.63 8.08 0.84
N GLY A 135 18.35 8.08 1.20
CA GLY A 135 17.77 9.07 2.10
C GLY A 135 17.91 8.67 3.57
N ASN A 136 17.15 9.35 4.42
CA ASN A 136 17.04 9.06 5.86
C ASN A 136 18.39 9.07 6.59
N VAL A 137 19.31 9.92 6.12
CA VAL A 137 20.62 10.11 6.75
C VAL A 137 20.46 11.04 7.94
N LYS A 138 20.90 10.59 9.12
CA LYS A 138 20.87 11.35 10.37
C LYS A 138 21.49 12.74 10.18
N ASN A 139 20.88 13.77 10.79
CA ASN A 139 21.31 15.16 10.74
C ASN A 139 21.25 15.80 9.34
N LYS A 140 20.54 15.18 8.37
CA LYS A 140 20.33 15.75 7.03
C LYS A 140 18.87 16.03 6.70
N PHE A 141 17.95 15.78 7.62
CA PHE A 141 16.50 15.90 7.41
C PHE A 141 16.08 17.33 7.04
N ALA A 142 16.55 18.34 7.79
CA ALA A 142 16.21 19.73 7.55
C ALA A 142 16.55 20.23 6.12
N LEU A 143 17.56 19.65 5.48
CA LEU A 143 17.97 20.00 4.11
C LEU A 143 17.23 19.18 3.04
N ASN A 144 16.72 18.01 3.41
CA ASN A 144 16.27 16.99 2.46
C ASN A 144 14.78 16.68 2.50
N VAL A 145 14.08 17.08 3.55
CA VAL A 145 12.65 16.80 3.75
C VAL A 145 11.89 18.13 3.87
N PRO A 146 11.80 18.90 2.78
CA PRO A 146 11.07 20.16 2.80
C PRO A 146 9.57 19.95 3.03
N ASN A 147 8.93 20.86 3.75
CA ASN A 147 7.47 20.92 3.81
C ASN A 147 6.91 21.36 2.45
N THR A 148 5.65 21.03 2.18
CA THR A 148 4.93 21.51 1.01
C THR A 148 4.99 23.03 0.92
N SER A 149 5.18 23.56 -0.29
CA SER A 149 5.06 25.01 -0.49
C SER A 149 3.64 25.47 -0.18
N ARG A 150 3.48 26.60 0.52
CA ARG A 150 2.17 27.19 0.86
C ARG A 150 1.21 27.29 -0.34
N SER A 151 1.73 27.53 -1.55
CA SER A 151 0.92 27.57 -2.79
C SER A 151 0.36 26.19 -3.20
N SER A 152 1.05 25.11 -2.85
CA SER A 152 0.64 23.72 -3.15
C SER A 152 -0.26 23.14 -2.06
N ALA A 153 -0.08 23.58 -0.80
CA ALA A 153 -0.96 23.23 0.32
C ALA A 153 -2.42 23.68 0.10
N ILE A 154 -2.61 24.85 -0.55
CA ILE A 154 -3.95 25.39 -0.88
C ILE A 154 -4.70 24.52 -1.91
N ILE A 155 -3.98 23.79 -2.78
CA ILE A 155 -4.61 22.94 -3.82
C ILE A 155 -5.03 21.57 -3.26
N PHE A 156 -4.43 21.11 -2.16
CA PHE A 156 -4.62 19.74 -1.66
C PHE A 156 -5.15 19.61 -0.22
N GLU A 157 -5.30 20.70 0.53
CA GLU A 157 -6.21 20.70 1.67
C GLU A 157 -7.65 20.62 1.15
N GLN A 158 -8.18 19.40 1.08
CA GLN A 158 -9.62 19.22 1.22
C GLN A 158 -9.98 19.59 2.66
N PRO A 159 -10.69 20.72 2.91
CA PRO A 159 -11.11 21.04 4.25
C PRO A 159 -12.22 20.04 4.61
N ARG A 160 -12.10 19.40 5.77
CA ARG A 160 -13.28 18.80 6.42
C ARG A 160 -14.25 19.94 6.76
N GLY A 161 -15.16 20.23 5.83
CA GLY A 161 -16.43 20.94 5.99
C GLY A 161 -16.39 22.43 6.35
N ARG A 162 -16.66 23.31 5.37
CA ARG A 162 -17.82 24.25 5.35
C ARG A 162 -17.96 24.92 3.97
N ILE A 163 -19.20 25.13 3.55
CA ILE A 163 -19.66 25.51 2.20
C ILE A 163 -19.40 27.00 1.88
N SER A 164 -18.91 27.32 0.67
CA SER A 164 -19.45 28.40 -0.19
C SER A 164 -18.98 28.24 -1.64
N GLN A 165 -19.84 28.70 -2.56
CA GLN A 165 -19.90 28.49 -4.02
C GLN A 165 -18.79 29.30 -4.74
N THR A 166 -18.16 28.88 -5.85
CA THR A 166 -18.70 28.58 -7.19
C THR A 166 -17.58 28.02 -8.11
N LEU A 167 -18.03 27.38 -9.21
CA LEU A 167 -17.37 27.03 -10.49
C LEU A 167 -17.02 25.54 -10.77
N ASP A 168 -17.88 25.02 -11.66
CA ASP A 168 -17.88 23.90 -12.60
C ASP A 168 -17.92 22.43 -12.14
N ARG A 169 -18.98 21.77 -12.63
CA ARG A 169 -19.75 20.69 -12.00
C ARG A 169 -19.56 19.37 -12.76
N PRO A 170 -18.99 18.31 -12.16
CA PRO A 170 -19.29 16.94 -12.55
C PRO A 170 -20.71 16.60 -12.09
N LEU A 171 -21.46 15.82 -12.88
CA LEU A 171 -22.87 15.47 -12.66
C LEU A 171 -23.13 15.05 -11.19
N SER A 172 -23.65 15.96 -10.37
CA SER A 172 -23.88 15.72 -8.94
C SER A 172 -25.12 14.84 -8.78
N LEU A 173 -24.95 13.62 -8.30
CA LEU A 173 -26.03 12.76 -7.81
C LEU A 173 -26.90 13.57 -6.83
N SER A 174 -28.21 13.56 -7.05
CA SER A 174 -29.16 14.31 -6.26
C SER A 174 -29.18 13.82 -4.80
N LYS A 175 -29.71 14.62 -3.88
CA LYS A 175 -29.92 14.20 -2.48
C LYS A 175 -30.78 12.93 -2.37
N LYS A 176 -31.59 12.62 -3.40
CA LYS A 176 -32.37 11.37 -3.48
C LYS A 176 -31.46 10.20 -3.81
N ASP A 177 -30.55 10.37 -4.76
CA ASP A 177 -29.61 9.34 -5.21
C ASP A 177 -28.59 8.98 -4.12
N LEU A 178 -28.14 9.96 -3.33
CA LEU A 178 -27.28 9.71 -2.16
C LEU A 178 -27.99 8.88 -1.08
N LYS A 179 -29.25 9.22 -0.77
CA LYS A 179 -30.06 8.44 0.18
C LYS A 179 -30.35 7.03 -0.33
N GLU A 180 -30.53 6.88 -1.64
CA GLU A 180 -30.74 5.58 -2.27
C GLU A 180 -29.46 4.73 -2.25
N LYS A 181 -28.30 5.35 -2.48
CA LYS A 181 -27.00 4.70 -2.35
C LYS A 181 -26.73 4.22 -0.92
N GLU A 182 -26.96 5.06 0.08
CA GLU A 182 -26.84 4.69 1.51
C GLU A 182 -27.80 3.55 1.87
N LYS A 183 -29.03 3.57 1.35
CA LYS A 183 -30.02 2.50 1.56
C LYS A 183 -29.56 1.19 0.91
N ASN A 184 -28.97 1.25 -0.27
CA ASN A 184 -28.46 0.07 -0.98
C ASN A 184 -27.21 -0.50 -0.30
N GLU A 185 -26.29 0.35 0.17
CA GLU A 185 -25.12 -0.07 0.95
C GLU A 185 -25.53 -0.71 2.27
N LYS A 186 -26.57 -0.18 2.94
CA LYS A 186 -27.10 -0.79 4.16
C LYS A 186 -27.70 -2.17 3.90
N LYS A 187 -28.51 -2.32 2.84
CA LYS A 187 -29.07 -3.61 2.43
C LYS A 187 -28.00 -4.64 2.09
N GLU A 188 -26.94 -4.21 1.40
CA GLU A 188 -25.85 -5.10 1.03
C GLU A 188 -25.06 -5.57 2.26
N ARG A 189 -24.81 -4.68 3.23
CA ARG A 189 -24.20 -5.06 4.53
C ARG A 189 -25.05 -6.07 5.29
N GLU A 190 -26.37 -5.89 5.32
CA GLU A 190 -27.30 -6.83 5.95
C GLU A 190 -27.31 -8.20 5.25
N ARG A 191 -27.24 -8.22 3.92
CA ARG A 191 -27.14 -9.45 3.12
C ARG A 191 -25.84 -10.21 3.41
N ILE A 192 -24.70 -9.52 3.37
CA ILE A 192 -23.37 -10.09 3.64
C ILE A 192 -23.34 -10.69 5.06
N GLU A 193 -23.91 -9.99 6.05
CA GLU A 193 -23.98 -10.47 7.43
C GLU A 193 -24.83 -11.75 7.55
N LYS A 194 -25.94 -11.84 6.80
CA LYS A 194 -26.78 -13.03 6.78
C LYS A 194 -26.07 -14.23 6.14
N GLU A 195 -25.42 -14.02 5.00
CA GLU A 195 -24.63 -15.06 4.32
C GLU A 195 -23.47 -15.55 5.19
N ARG A 196 -22.80 -14.64 5.93
CA ARG A 196 -21.76 -15.00 6.91
C ARG A 196 -22.31 -15.92 8.00
N LYS A 197 -23.45 -15.56 8.59
CA LYS A 197 -24.10 -16.37 9.64
C LYS A 197 -24.56 -17.74 9.15
N GLU A 198 -25.06 -17.83 7.92
CA GLU A 198 -25.43 -19.11 7.31
C GLU A 198 -24.21 -19.99 7.03
N THR A 199 -23.12 -19.40 6.53
CA THR A 199 -21.86 -20.09 6.29
C THR A 199 -21.26 -20.63 7.59
N GLU A 200 -21.26 -19.82 8.65
CA GLU A 200 -20.77 -20.24 9.97
C GLU A 200 -21.58 -21.42 10.53
N LYS A 201 -22.91 -21.42 10.34
CA LYS A 201 -23.78 -22.55 10.73
C LYS A 201 -23.45 -23.83 9.94
N ARG A 202 -23.19 -23.72 8.64
CA ARG A 202 -22.80 -24.87 7.79
C ARG A 202 -21.47 -25.46 8.24
N LEU A 203 -20.45 -24.62 8.46
CA LEU A 203 -19.14 -25.05 8.95
C LEU A 203 -19.23 -25.75 10.31
N LYS A 204 -20.03 -25.21 11.23
CA LYS A 204 -20.29 -25.85 12.54
C LYS A 204 -20.98 -27.21 12.41
N LYS A 205 -21.85 -27.39 11.41
CA LYS A 205 -22.51 -28.68 11.13
C LYS A 205 -21.52 -29.69 10.55
N GLU A 206 -20.73 -29.28 9.57
CA GLU A 206 -19.71 -30.12 8.93
C GLU A 206 -18.63 -30.57 9.94
N GLN A 207 -18.19 -29.67 10.82
CA GLN A 207 -17.25 -30.01 11.88
C GLN A 207 -17.81 -31.09 12.81
N LYS A 208 -19.07 -30.97 13.23
CA LYS A 208 -19.75 -32.00 14.04
C LYS A 208 -19.89 -33.33 13.31
N GLU A 209 -20.10 -33.32 12.00
CA GLU A 209 -20.18 -34.55 11.19
C GLU A 209 -18.81 -35.23 11.04
N ARG A 210 -17.75 -34.45 10.80
CA ARG A 210 -16.36 -34.96 10.78
C ARG A 210 -15.96 -35.60 12.11
N GLU A 211 -16.21 -34.91 13.23
CA GLU A 211 -15.93 -35.45 14.57
C GLU A 211 -16.70 -36.76 14.85
N LYS A 212 -17.94 -36.89 14.35
CA LYS A 212 -18.72 -38.13 14.46
C LYS A 212 -18.11 -39.26 13.61
N MET A 213 -17.64 -38.96 12.40
CA MET A 213 -16.98 -39.94 11.53
C MET A 213 -15.66 -40.42 12.14
N GLU A 214 -14.82 -39.49 12.63
CA GLU A 214 -13.55 -39.82 13.29
C GLU A 214 -13.77 -40.68 14.55
N LYS A 215 -14.78 -40.36 15.36
CA LYS A 215 -15.16 -41.21 16.51
C LYS A 215 -15.61 -42.60 16.09
N LYS A 216 -16.31 -42.74 14.95
CA LYS A 216 -16.76 -44.03 14.41
C LYS A 216 -15.59 -44.84 13.86
N GLU A 217 -14.63 -44.19 13.20
CA GLU A 217 -13.40 -44.83 12.70
C GLU A 217 -12.48 -45.29 13.84
N ARG A 218 -12.28 -44.47 14.87
CA ARG A 218 -11.53 -44.87 16.08
C ARG A 218 -12.11 -46.12 16.72
N ARG A 219 -13.45 -46.19 16.86
CA ARG A 219 -14.16 -47.38 17.38
C ARG A 219 -14.00 -48.61 16.50
N LYS A 220 -13.88 -48.46 15.17
CA LYS A 220 -13.62 -49.57 14.24
C LYS A 220 -12.16 -50.03 14.22
N SER A 221 -11.22 -49.14 14.51
CA SER A 221 -9.77 -49.44 14.47
C SER A 221 -9.22 -50.16 15.70
N GLY A 222 -10.04 -50.43 16.73
CA GLY A 222 -9.66 -51.27 17.87
C GLY A 222 -8.47 -50.77 18.70
N LYS A 223 -8.04 -49.52 18.55
CA LYS A 223 -7.03 -48.90 19.41
C LYS A 223 -7.73 -48.29 20.62
N PHE A 224 -7.96 -49.11 21.65
CA PHE A 224 -8.12 -48.64 23.02
C PHE A 224 -6.76 -48.29 23.60
#